data_AF-A0A923Y0D6-F1
#
_entry.id   AF-A0A923Y0D6-F1
#
_cell.length_a   1.000
_cell.length_b   1.000
_cell.length_c   1.000
_cell.angle_alpha   90.00
_cell.angle_beta   90.00
_cell.angle_gamma   90.00
#
_symmetry.space_group_name_H-M   'P 1'
#
loop_
_entity.id
_entity.type
_entity.pdbx_description
1 polymer ?
#
loop_
_entity_poly.entity_id
_entity_poly.type
_entity_poly.pdbx_seq_one_letter_code
_entity_poly.pdbx_strand_id
1 'polypeptide(L)'
;RDLHLRGADGAPLPDKVMLLEDLAALIRQQGAHPDAVLQLDYKQDAAALTPAATATFALALRPVSGHFILSAGDAAAVTLLADRVPGLRIGFDPCYDGILERLKGTLDFTGFVAQTVASSPRAQMIYLNHRLVLTAGELGFDLIAAFHAAGRRVDAYTIETADDAGVAIALRLLELKADQITTDDPEGLAQALA
;
A
#
# COMPACT_ATOMS: atom_id res chain seq x y z
N ARG A 1 27.54 -7.62 -0.33
CA ARG A 1 26.23 -8.07 0.17
C ARG A 1 26.16 -9.58 0.03
N ASP A 2 26.04 -10.28 1.14
CA ASP A 2 26.30 -11.72 1.16
C ASP A 2 25.00 -12.55 1.21
N LEU A 3 23.89 -11.92 1.58
CA LEU A 3 22.56 -12.54 1.61
C LEU A 3 21.92 -12.60 0.22
N HIS A 4 21.21 -13.71 -0.03
CA HIS A 4 20.50 -14.02 -1.27
C HIS A 4 18.99 -14.16 -1.03
N LEU A 5 18.20 -13.84 -2.05
CA LEU A 5 16.77 -14.14 -2.08
C LEU A 5 16.54 -15.66 -2.18
N ARG A 6 15.31 -16.10 -1.90
CA ARG A 6 14.89 -17.51 -2.07
C ARG A 6 13.66 -17.58 -2.96
N GLY A 7 13.59 -18.63 -3.77
CA GLY A 7 12.39 -18.96 -4.54
C GLY A 7 11.26 -19.48 -3.64
N ALA A 8 10.08 -19.66 -4.22
CA ALA A 8 8.92 -20.21 -3.52
C ALA A 8 9.14 -21.63 -2.98
N ASP A 9 10.07 -22.39 -3.59
CA ASP A 9 10.55 -23.70 -3.13
C ASP A 9 11.56 -23.63 -1.98
N GLY A 10 11.92 -22.40 -1.55
CA GLY A 10 12.91 -22.14 -0.53
C GLY A 10 14.36 -22.23 -1.01
N ALA A 11 14.62 -22.54 -2.29
CA ALA A 11 15.98 -22.62 -2.82
C ALA A 11 16.60 -21.21 -2.95
N PRO A 12 17.91 -21.01 -2.65
CA PRO A 12 18.57 -19.74 -2.89
C PRO A 12 18.59 -19.35 -4.36
N LEU A 13 18.25 -18.09 -4.64
CA LEU A 13 18.37 -17.47 -5.96
C LEU A 13 19.74 -16.77 -6.11
N PRO A 14 20.24 -16.58 -7.34
CA PRO A 14 21.46 -15.80 -7.56
C PRO A 14 21.31 -14.33 -7.12
N ASP A 15 20.08 -13.83 -7.08
CA ASP A 15 19.73 -12.47 -6.70
C ASP A 15 20.05 -12.15 -5.24
N LYS A 16 20.62 -10.97 -5.04
CA LYS A 16 20.97 -10.45 -3.72
C LYS A 16 19.80 -9.67 -3.12
N VAL A 17 19.78 -9.60 -1.79
CA VAL A 17 18.86 -8.67 -1.11
C VAL A 17 19.19 -7.23 -1.53
N MET A 18 18.19 -6.57 -2.11
CA MET A 18 18.24 -5.16 -2.50
C MET A 18 17.89 -4.29 -1.29
N LEU A 19 18.64 -3.20 -1.10
CA LEU A 19 18.28 -2.15 -0.14
C LEU A 19 17.59 -1.01 -0.90
N LEU A 20 16.94 -0.13 -0.14
CA LEU A 20 16.18 0.96 -0.73
C LEU A 20 17.05 1.89 -1.58
N GLU A 21 18.29 2.16 -1.16
CA GLU A 21 19.21 3.02 -1.89
C GLU A 21 19.66 2.45 -3.24
N ASP A 22 19.69 1.12 -3.42
CA ASP A 22 20.01 0.57 -4.76
C ASP A 22 18.81 0.63 -5.67
N LEU A 23 17.60 0.42 -5.14
CA LEU A 23 16.39 0.58 -5.92
C LEU A 23 16.27 2.03 -6.42
N ALA A 24 16.52 3.00 -5.53
CA ALA A 24 16.56 4.41 -5.90
C ALA A 24 17.67 4.73 -6.92
N ALA A 25 18.87 4.15 -6.75
CA ALA A 25 19.96 4.29 -7.70
C ALA A 25 19.62 3.69 -9.08
N LEU A 26 18.94 2.53 -9.10
CA LEU A 26 18.50 1.84 -10.30
C LEU A 26 17.50 2.68 -11.09
N ILE A 27 16.45 3.19 -10.43
CA ILE A 27 15.45 4.08 -11.05
C ILE A 27 16.12 5.33 -11.60
N ARG A 28 17.07 5.92 -10.86
CA ARG A 28 17.79 7.11 -11.33
C ARG A 28 18.63 6.83 -12.57
N GLN A 29 19.26 5.66 -12.64
CA GLN A 29 20.17 5.30 -13.74
C GLN A 29 19.44 4.83 -14.99
N GLN A 30 18.38 4.03 -14.81
CA GLN A 30 17.68 3.35 -15.90
C GLN A 30 16.36 4.03 -16.28
N GLY A 31 15.86 4.91 -15.44
CA GLY A 31 14.50 5.45 -15.53
C GLY A 31 13.46 4.46 -15.00
N ALA A 32 12.24 4.95 -14.88
CA ALA A 32 11.03 4.15 -14.69
C ALA A 32 9.97 4.68 -15.66
N HIS A 33 8.97 3.86 -15.98
CA HIS A 33 7.81 4.35 -16.73
C HIS A 33 7.19 5.54 -15.98
N PRO A 34 6.80 6.64 -16.65
CA PRO A 34 6.31 7.85 -15.98
C PRO A 34 5.08 7.59 -15.10
N ASP A 35 4.26 6.60 -15.49
CA ASP A 35 3.05 6.21 -14.74
C ASP A 35 3.31 5.11 -13.71
N ALA A 36 4.50 4.51 -13.68
CA ALA A 36 4.84 3.52 -12.68
C ALA A 36 5.17 4.20 -11.35
N VAL A 37 4.49 3.74 -10.29
CA VAL A 37 4.71 4.17 -8.92
C VAL A 37 5.00 2.95 -8.05
N LEU A 38 6.06 3.02 -7.27
CA LEU A 38 6.42 2.03 -6.28
C LEU A 38 5.77 2.38 -4.93
N GLN A 39 5.01 1.44 -4.39
CA GLN A 39 4.51 1.51 -3.03
C GLN A 39 5.59 1.03 -2.06
N LEU A 40 6.03 1.92 -1.18
CA LEU A 40 6.90 1.58 -0.05
C LEU A 40 6.04 1.43 1.18
N ASP A 41 5.89 0.20 1.64
CA ASP A 41 5.19 -0.09 2.89
C ASP A 41 6.16 -0.20 4.06
N TYR A 42 6.17 0.80 4.93
CA TYR A 42 6.99 0.79 6.13
C TYR A 42 6.35 -0.09 7.20
N LYS A 43 7.04 -1.17 7.55
CA LYS A 43 6.52 -2.26 8.39
C LYS A 43 6.72 -2.07 9.90
N GLN A 44 7.20 -0.90 10.34
CA GLN A 44 7.40 -0.58 11.76
C GLN A 44 6.64 0.70 12.12
N ASP A 45 6.77 1.13 13.37
CA ASP A 45 6.19 2.38 13.87
C ASP A 45 7.22 3.53 13.95
N ALA A 46 6.76 4.70 14.36
CA ALA A 46 7.60 5.87 14.58
C ALA A 46 8.68 5.67 15.64
N ALA A 47 8.49 4.77 16.62
CA ALA A 47 9.47 4.55 17.68
C ALA A 47 10.74 3.86 17.16
N ALA A 48 10.63 3.08 16.09
CA ALA A 48 11.78 2.48 15.40
C ALA A 48 12.58 3.49 14.55
N LEU A 49 12.04 4.68 14.26
CA LEU A 49 12.69 5.68 13.41
C LEU A 49 13.71 6.53 14.17
N THR A 50 14.99 6.32 13.85
CA THR A 50 16.07 7.17 14.36
C THR A 50 16.33 8.38 13.44
N PRO A 51 16.96 9.46 13.95
CA PRO A 51 17.40 10.57 13.12
C PRO A 51 18.32 10.14 11.96
N ALA A 52 19.19 9.13 12.18
CA ALA A 52 20.06 8.60 11.15
C ALA A 52 19.27 7.83 10.08
N ALA A 53 18.32 6.98 10.47
CA ALA A 53 17.49 6.23 9.54
C ALA A 53 16.65 7.14 8.63
N THR A 54 15.99 8.15 9.21
CA THR A 54 15.20 9.13 8.45
C THR A 54 16.06 9.99 7.52
N ALA A 55 17.30 10.34 7.92
CA ALA A 55 18.25 11.04 7.06
C ALA A 55 18.70 10.17 5.88
N THR A 56 19.02 8.89 6.11
CA THR A 56 19.39 7.94 5.06
C THR A 56 18.24 7.71 4.08
N PHE A 57 17.02 7.51 4.59
CA PHE A 57 15.82 7.41 3.76
C PHE A 57 15.66 8.63 2.84
N ALA A 58 15.82 9.83 3.40
CA ALA A 58 15.68 11.05 2.62
C ALA A 58 16.78 11.23 1.57
N LEU A 59 18.02 10.89 1.91
CA LEU A 59 19.14 10.91 0.97
C LEU A 59 18.89 9.97 -0.21
N ALA A 60 18.38 8.77 0.05
CA ALA A 60 18.09 7.77 -0.98
C ALA A 60 16.96 8.21 -1.92
N LEU A 61 15.83 8.67 -1.38
CA LEU A 61 14.62 8.86 -2.19
C LEU A 61 14.45 10.24 -2.82
N ARG A 62 15.06 11.30 -2.28
CA ARG A 62 14.89 12.67 -2.83
C ARG A 62 15.12 12.77 -4.35
N PRO A 63 16.13 12.11 -4.96
CA PRO A 63 16.35 12.21 -6.40
C PRO A 63 15.26 11.58 -7.27
N VAL A 64 14.42 10.71 -6.69
CA VAL A 64 13.47 9.86 -7.41
C VAL A 64 12.08 9.84 -6.76
N SER A 65 11.77 10.80 -5.88
CA SER A 65 10.58 10.79 -5.02
C SER A 65 9.26 10.72 -5.79
N GLY A 66 9.22 11.26 -7.01
CA GLY A 66 8.06 11.21 -7.90
C GLY A 66 7.67 9.81 -8.37
N HIS A 67 8.50 8.79 -8.16
CA HIS A 67 8.20 7.39 -8.48
C HIS A 67 7.75 6.59 -7.27
N PHE A 68 7.56 7.22 -6.11
CA PHE A 68 7.21 6.52 -4.87
C PHE A 68 5.93 7.05 -4.24
N ILE A 69 5.22 6.15 -3.57
CA ILE A 69 4.22 6.43 -2.56
C ILE A 69 4.61 5.71 -1.27
N LEU A 70 4.66 6.42 -0.15
CA LEU A 70 4.97 5.85 1.16
C LEU A 70 3.68 5.56 1.92
N SER A 71 3.57 4.34 2.47
CA SER A 71 2.50 3.90 3.35
C SER A 71 3.05 3.28 4.63
N ALA A 72 2.23 3.24 5.67
CA ALA A 72 2.41 2.44 6.86
C ALA A 72 1.07 2.33 7.62
N GLY A 73 1.04 1.45 8.62
CA GLY A 73 0.00 1.42 9.64
C GLY A 73 0.07 2.55 10.67
N ASP A 74 1.26 3.09 10.88
CA ASP A 74 1.50 4.19 11.82
C ASP A 74 1.57 5.53 11.08
N ALA A 75 0.57 6.38 11.27
CA ALA A 75 0.49 7.69 10.61
C ALA A 75 1.62 8.64 11.04
N ALA A 76 2.16 8.47 12.27
CA ALA A 76 3.29 9.24 12.75
C ALA A 76 4.57 8.88 11.98
N ALA A 77 4.84 7.60 11.73
CA ALA A 77 5.96 7.13 10.92
C ALA A 77 5.90 7.68 9.49
N VAL A 78 4.73 7.63 8.86
CA VAL A 78 4.51 8.20 7.52
C VAL A 78 4.84 9.68 7.50
N THR A 79 4.37 10.43 8.51
CA THR A 79 4.65 11.87 8.62
C THR A 79 6.15 12.15 8.77
N LEU A 80 6.82 11.46 9.69
CA LEU A 80 8.25 11.64 9.96
C LEU A 80 9.13 11.41 8.73
N LEU A 81 8.80 10.39 7.93
CA LEU A 81 9.54 10.05 6.71
C LEU A 81 9.18 11.00 5.55
N ALA A 82 7.90 11.25 5.31
CA ALA A 82 7.43 12.06 4.19
C ALA A 82 7.86 13.52 4.29
N ASP A 83 7.91 14.09 5.51
CA ASP A 83 8.36 15.48 5.72
C ASP A 83 9.82 15.71 5.34
N ARG A 84 10.63 14.65 5.27
CA ARG A 84 12.03 14.73 4.85
C ARG A 84 12.21 14.64 3.34
N VAL A 85 11.18 14.24 2.59
CA VAL A 85 11.25 13.96 1.15
C VAL A 85 10.14 14.73 0.41
N PRO A 86 10.40 16.01 0.05
CA PRO A 86 9.47 16.78 -0.76
C PRO A 86 9.09 16.04 -2.05
N GLY A 87 7.80 16.08 -2.41
CA GLY A 87 7.26 15.42 -3.59
C GLY A 87 6.94 13.94 -3.41
N LEU A 88 7.28 13.32 -2.28
CA LEU A 88 6.88 11.94 -1.99
C LEU A 88 5.35 11.86 -1.81
N ARG A 89 4.69 10.97 -2.57
CA ARG A 89 3.27 10.72 -2.39
C ARG A 89 3.06 9.97 -1.09
N ILE A 90 1.89 10.17 -0.49
CA ILE A 90 1.55 9.60 0.81
C ILE A 90 0.33 8.71 0.63
N GLY A 91 0.41 7.50 1.17
CA GLY A 91 -0.74 6.66 1.44
C GLY A 91 -0.77 6.23 2.90
N PHE A 92 -1.84 5.52 3.28
CA PHE A 92 -2.05 5.10 4.66
C PHE A 92 -2.84 3.80 4.68
N ASP A 93 -2.40 2.87 5.52
CA ASP A 93 -3.09 1.60 5.71
C ASP A 93 -3.70 1.59 7.12
N PRO A 94 -5.01 1.84 7.28
CA PRO A 94 -5.69 1.79 8.56
C PRO A 94 -6.03 0.36 9.01
N CYS A 95 -5.63 -0.67 8.27
CA CYS A 95 -6.05 -2.06 8.49
C CYS A 95 -5.21 -2.88 9.49
N TYR A 96 -4.39 -2.22 10.30
CA TYR A 96 -3.60 -2.86 11.35
C TYR A 96 -4.41 -3.11 12.64
N ASP A 97 -3.85 -3.95 13.53
CA ASP A 97 -4.29 -4.13 14.91
C ASP A 97 -5.77 -4.51 15.12
N GLY A 98 -6.22 -5.59 14.48
CA GLY A 98 -7.53 -6.18 14.76
C GLY A 98 -8.71 -5.31 14.33
N ILE A 99 -8.49 -4.31 13.47
CA ILE A 99 -9.53 -3.43 12.97
C ILE A 99 -10.71 -4.20 12.38
N LEU A 100 -10.44 -5.31 11.68
CA LEU A 100 -11.47 -6.10 11.03
C LEU A 100 -12.41 -6.69 12.08
N GLU A 101 -11.86 -7.23 13.16
CA GLU A 101 -12.66 -7.79 14.25
C GLU A 101 -13.44 -6.70 14.99
N ARG A 102 -12.82 -5.53 15.19
CA ARG A 102 -13.50 -4.37 15.78
C ARG A 102 -14.68 -3.91 14.92
N LEU A 103 -14.48 -3.75 13.61
CA LEU A 103 -15.50 -3.25 12.69
C LEU A 103 -16.62 -4.26 12.46
N LYS A 104 -16.32 -5.57 12.46
CA LYS A 104 -17.36 -6.61 12.47
C LYS A 104 -18.25 -6.52 13.71
N GLY A 105 -17.69 -6.15 14.86
CA GLY A 105 -18.43 -5.99 16.11
C GLY A 105 -19.23 -4.69 16.21
N THR A 106 -18.65 -3.56 15.78
CA THR A 106 -19.29 -2.24 15.96
C THR A 106 -20.13 -1.80 14.78
N LEU A 107 -19.82 -2.29 13.57
CA LEU A 107 -20.38 -1.83 12.29
C LEU A 107 -20.21 -0.32 12.04
N ASP A 108 -19.28 0.34 12.75
CA ASP A 108 -19.05 1.77 12.65
C ASP A 108 -18.10 2.12 11.50
N PHE A 109 -18.57 1.89 10.27
CA PHE A 109 -17.81 2.20 9.06
C PHE A 109 -17.63 3.70 8.84
N THR A 110 -18.63 4.51 9.20
CA THR A 110 -18.56 5.98 9.10
C THR A 110 -17.48 6.54 10.04
N GLY A 111 -17.47 6.11 11.31
CA GLY A 111 -16.45 6.51 12.27
C GLY A 111 -15.05 6.05 11.85
N PHE A 112 -14.95 4.85 11.26
CA PHE A 112 -13.69 4.35 10.71
C PHE A 112 -13.13 5.23 9.59
N VAL A 113 -13.95 5.64 8.62
CA VAL A 113 -13.54 6.55 7.54
C VAL A 113 -13.10 7.90 8.11
N ALA A 114 -13.90 8.48 9.02
CA ALA A 114 -13.59 9.77 9.63
C ALA A 114 -12.28 9.73 10.43
N GLN A 115 -12.07 8.68 11.23
CA GLN A 115 -10.84 8.50 11.99
C GLN A 115 -9.63 8.31 11.08
N THR A 116 -9.76 7.49 10.02
CA THR A 116 -8.69 7.25 9.05
C THR A 116 -8.22 8.54 8.38
N VAL A 117 -9.17 9.35 7.91
CA VAL A 117 -8.89 10.64 7.27
C VAL A 117 -8.25 11.63 8.25
N ALA A 118 -8.70 11.65 9.51
CA ALA A 118 -8.14 12.51 10.54
C ALA A 118 -6.70 12.10 10.93
N SER A 119 -6.41 10.79 10.98
CA SER A 119 -5.09 10.28 11.32
C SER A 119 -4.03 10.58 10.26
N SER A 120 -4.39 10.52 8.98
CA SER A 120 -3.49 10.82 7.87
C SER A 120 -4.12 11.80 6.87
N PRO A 121 -4.19 13.10 7.21
CA PRO A 121 -4.91 14.09 6.40
C PRO A 121 -4.28 14.34 5.03
N ARG A 122 -2.99 14.01 4.87
CA ARG A 122 -2.23 14.13 3.61
C ARG A 122 -2.22 12.85 2.76
N ALA A 123 -2.76 11.75 3.26
CA ALA A 123 -2.84 10.52 2.47
C ALA A 123 -3.69 10.74 1.21
N GLN A 124 -3.17 10.29 0.07
CA GLN A 124 -3.84 10.33 -1.22
C GLN A 124 -4.42 8.96 -1.58
N MET A 125 -3.84 7.89 -1.05
CA MET A 125 -4.25 6.50 -1.22
C MET A 125 -4.50 5.87 0.15
N ILE A 126 -5.62 5.17 0.30
CA ILE A 126 -5.93 4.35 1.48
C ILE A 126 -5.83 2.89 1.05
N TYR A 127 -5.03 2.11 1.76
CA TYR A 127 -4.89 0.68 1.51
C TYR A 127 -5.84 -0.08 2.42
N LEU A 128 -6.72 -0.87 1.83
CA LEU A 128 -7.74 -1.60 2.57
C LEU A 128 -7.61 -3.09 2.31
N ASN A 129 -7.79 -3.88 3.36
CA ASN A 129 -7.99 -5.31 3.20
C ASN A 129 -9.27 -5.54 2.37
N HIS A 130 -9.17 -6.25 1.24
CA HIS A 130 -10.30 -6.45 0.33
C HIS A 130 -11.50 -7.13 1.02
N ARG A 131 -11.26 -7.99 2.02
CA ARG A 131 -12.33 -8.64 2.78
C ARG A 131 -13.15 -7.63 3.59
N LEU A 132 -12.51 -6.61 4.16
CA LEU A 132 -13.20 -5.53 4.86
C LEU A 132 -14.11 -4.75 3.90
N VAL A 133 -13.60 -4.42 2.71
CA VAL A 133 -14.36 -3.70 1.68
C VAL A 133 -15.60 -4.50 1.28
N LEU A 134 -15.42 -5.79 0.98
CA LEU A 134 -16.52 -6.66 0.55
C LEU A 134 -17.54 -6.89 1.67
N THR A 135 -17.10 -7.16 2.90
CA THR A 135 -18.00 -7.33 4.06
C THR A 135 -18.78 -6.06 4.37
N ALA A 136 -18.16 -4.87 4.29
CA ALA A 136 -18.89 -3.61 4.43
C ALA A 136 -19.98 -3.47 3.37
N GLY A 137 -19.66 -3.81 2.11
CA GLY A 137 -20.62 -3.79 1.00
C GLY A 137 -21.79 -4.76 1.19
N GLU A 138 -21.54 -5.98 1.68
CA GLU A 138 -22.57 -6.96 2.05
C GLU A 138 -23.50 -6.44 3.15
N LEU A 139 -22.97 -5.60 4.04
CA LEU A 139 -23.70 -4.94 5.12
C LEU A 139 -24.33 -3.60 4.70
N GLY A 140 -24.30 -3.27 3.40
CA GLY A 140 -24.94 -2.08 2.83
C GLY A 140 -24.12 -0.79 2.96
N PHE A 141 -22.82 -0.87 3.27
CA PHE A 141 -21.93 0.28 3.34
C PHE A 141 -20.84 0.23 2.26
N ASP A 142 -20.84 1.19 1.35
CA ASP A 142 -19.79 1.32 0.34
C ASP A 142 -18.57 2.07 0.91
N LEU A 143 -17.57 1.30 1.33
CA LEU A 143 -16.37 1.83 1.95
C LEU A 143 -15.50 2.63 0.97
N ILE A 144 -15.47 2.21 -0.30
CA ILE A 144 -14.70 2.90 -1.35
C ILE A 144 -15.34 4.26 -1.65
N ALA A 145 -16.66 4.28 -1.87
CA ALA A 145 -17.38 5.52 -2.10
C ALA A 145 -17.25 6.51 -0.91
N ALA A 146 -17.22 6.02 0.32
CA ALA A 146 -17.02 6.86 1.50
C ALA A 146 -15.63 7.52 1.54
N PHE A 147 -14.58 6.79 1.17
CA PHE A 147 -13.23 7.37 1.03
C PHE A 147 -13.11 8.31 -0.17
N HIS A 148 -13.75 7.98 -1.30
CA HIS A 148 -13.86 8.87 -2.45
C HIS A 148 -14.54 10.20 -2.09
N ALA A 149 -15.63 10.16 -1.32
CA ALA A 149 -16.32 11.34 -0.83
C ALA A 149 -15.44 12.21 0.08
N ALA A 150 -14.47 11.61 0.76
CA ALA A 150 -13.45 12.32 1.53
C ALA A 150 -12.25 12.79 0.68
N GLY A 151 -12.28 12.58 -0.64
CA GLY A 151 -11.20 12.94 -1.56
C GLY A 151 -9.98 12.03 -1.42
N ARG A 152 -10.18 10.74 -1.19
CA ARG A 152 -9.12 9.73 -1.11
C ARG A 152 -9.31 8.69 -2.21
N ARG A 153 -8.22 8.15 -2.75
CA ARG A 153 -8.24 6.93 -3.58
C ARG A 153 -8.11 5.69 -2.71
N VAL A 154 -8.51 4.53 -3.22
CA VAL A 154 -8.46 3.25 -2.52
C VAL A 154 -7.69 2.20 -3.33
N ASP A 155 -6.71 1.59 -2.67
CA ASP A 155 -6.12 0.31 -3.05
C ASP A 155 -6.72 -0.80 -2.20
N ALA A 156 -7.12 -1.91 -2.83
CA ALA A 156 -7.61 -3.08 -2.14
C ALA A 156 -6.60 -4.24 -2.26
N TYR A 157 -6.09 -4.72 -1.12
CA TYR A 157 -5.07 -5.76 -1.04
C TYR A 157 -5.58 -7.00 -0.27
N THR A 158 -5.04 -8.21 -0.44
CA THR A 158 -4.22 -8.70 -1.56
C THR A 158 -4.99 -9.84 -2.20
N ILE A 159 -5.07 -9.87 -3.53
CA ILE A 159 -5.53 -11.06 -4.26
C ILE A 159 -4.32 -11.97 -4.49
N GLU A 160 -4.33 -13.13 -3.84
CA GLU A 160 -3.17 -14.05 -3.82
C GLU A 160 -2.96 -14.78 -5.15
N THR A 161 -4.04 -15.12 -5.86
CA THR A 161 -3.97 -15.86 -7.14
C THR A 161 -5.06 -15.40 -8.10
N ALA A 162 -4.82 -15.53 -9.41
CA ALA A 162 -5.79 -15.21 -10.46
C ALA A 162 -6.69 -16.41 -10.84
N ASP A 163 -7.11 -17.22 -9.86
CA ASP A 163 -8.12 -18.26 -10.06
C ASP A 163 -9.54 -17.68 -10.15
N ASP A 164 -10.55 -18.52 -10.38
CA ASP A 164 -11.95 -18.06 -10.50
C ASP A 164 -12.42 -17.23 -9.29
N ALA A 165 -11.94 -17.56 -8.09
CA ALA A 165 -12.29 -16.83 -6.87
C ALA A 165 -11.58 -15.47 -6.81
N GLY A 166 -10.29 -15.42 -7.13
CA GLY A 166 -9.51 -14.18 -7.22
C GLY A 166 -10.07 -13.23 -8.28
N VAL A 167 -10.42 -13.74 -9.45
CA VAL A 167 -11.05 -12.96 -10.52
C VAL A 167 -12.42 -12.42 -10.08
N ALA A 168 -13.25 -13.23 -9.41
CA ALA A 168 -14.52 -12.77 -8.88
C ALA A 168 -14.36 -11.63 -7.85
N ILE A 169 -13.36 -11.72 -6.98
CA ILE A 169 -13.01 -10.65 -6.03
C ILE A 169 -12.59 -9.39 -6.79
N ALA A 170 -11.71 -9.51 -7.79
CA ALA A 170 -11.24 -8.38 -8.58
C ALA A 170 -12.39 -7.66 -9.30
N LEU A 171 -13.26 -8.41 -9.97
CA LEU A 171 -14.45 -7.87 -10.64
C LEU A 171 -15.35 -7.12 -9.66
N ARG A 172 -15.56 -7.67 -8.46
CA ARG A 172 -16.36 -7.00 -7.44
C ARG A 172 -15.72 -5.70 -6.93
N LEU A 173 -14.40 -5.67 -6.76
CA LEU A 173 -13.67 -4.46 -6.39
C LEU A 173 -13.72 -3.39 -7.51
N LEU A 174 -13.67 -3.80 -8.78
CA LEU A 174 -13.84 -2.91 -9.93
C LEU A 174 -15.26 -2.33 -10.01
N GLU A 175 -16.29 -3.13 -9.70
CA GLU A 175 -17.67 -2.65 -9.60
C GLU A 175 -17.81 -1.56 -8.52
N LEU A 176 -17.17 -1.77 -7.37
CA LEU A 176 -17.09 -0.83 -6.25
C LEU A 176 -16.11 0.35 -6.50
N LYS A 177 -15.51 0.42 -7.69
CA LYS A 177 -14.62 1.51 -8.11
C LYS A 177 -13.31 1.61 -7.31
N ALA A 178 -12.73 0.48 -6.91
CA ALA A 178 -11.35 0.48 -6.40
C ALA A 178 -10.41 1.14 -7.43
N ASP A 179 -9.52 2.02 -6.96
CA ASP A 179 -8.57 2.74 -7.83
C ASP A 179 -7.36 1.87 -8.17
N GLN A 180 -6.99 0.96 -7.27
CA GLN A 180 -5.91 0.00 -7.44
C GLN A 180 -6.27 -1.33 -6.76
N ILE A 181 -5.74 -2.43 -7.29
CA ILE A 181 -5.83 -3.76 -6.68
C ILE A 181 -4.41 -4.28 -6.53
N THR A 182 -4.03 -4.64 -5.30
CA THR A 182 -2.76 -5.30 -5.02
C THR A 182 -2.93 -6.81 -5.18
N THR A 183 -2.06 -7.46 -5.95
CA THR A 183 -2.10 -8.90 -6.21
C THR A 183 -0.70 -9.50 -6.28
N ASP A 184 -0.57 -10.75 -5.84
CA ASP A 184 0.65 -11.55 -5.99
C ASP A 184 0.76 -12.22 -7.38
N ASP A 185 -0.30 -12.17 -8.19
CA ASP A 185 -0.36 -12.70 -9.57
C ASP A 185 -0.81 -11.62 -10.57
N PRO A 186 -0.02 -10.56 -10.76
CA PRO A 186 -0.41 -9.44 -11.62
C PRO A 186 -0.56 -9.82 -13.10
N GLU A 187 0.27 -10.74 -13.60
CA GLU A 187 0.20 -11.20 -15.00
C GLU A 187 -1.03 -12.07 -15.24
N GLY A 188 -1.29 -13.05 -14.35
CA GLY A 188 -2.47 -13.90 -14.43
C GLY A 188 -3.76 -13.08 -14.31
N LEU A 189 -3.80 -12.13 -13.37
CA LEU A 189 -4.98 -11.29 -13.18
C LEU A 189 -5.22 -10.37 -14.38
N ALA A 190 -4.16 -9.78 -14.96
CA ALA A 190 -4.27 -8.98 -16.17
C ALA A 190 -4.79 -9.82 -17.36
N GLN A 191 -4.31 -11.06 -17.51
CA GLN A 191 -4.78 -11.96 -18.55
C GLN A 191 -6.26 -12.35 -18.39
N ALA A 192 -6.69 -12.62 -17.15
CA ALA A 192 -8.07 -13.03 -16.88
C ALA A 192 -9.10 -11.89 -17.02
N LEU A 193 -8.66 -10.62 -16.93
CA LEU A 193 -9.51 -9.42 -17.03
C LEU A 193 -9.48 -8.74 -18.41
N ALA A 194 -8.66 -9.20 -19.34
CA ALA A 194 -8.51 -8.64 -20.69
C ALA A 194 -9.67 -9.02 -21.62
#